data_AF-A0A1F9KPF4-F1
#
_entry.id   AF-A0A1F9KPF4-F1
#
_cell.length_a   1.000
_cell.length_b   1.000
_cell.length_c   1.000
_cell.angle_alpha   90.00
_cell.angle_beta   90.00
_cell.angle_gamma   90.00
#
_symmetry.space_group_name_H-M   'P 1'
#
loop_
_entity.id
_entity.type
_entity.pdbx_description
1 polymer ?
#
loop_
_entity_poly.entity_id
_entity_poly.type
_entity_poly.pdbx_seq_one_letter_code
_entity_poly.pdbx_strand_id
1 'polypeptide(L)' 'MFGLGIQELLIILVIALVLFGPGKLPQIGSGLGKAIRDFKKGLSGDAAEGDSQAGDGAKKDSSKELPR' A
#
# COMPACT_ATOMS: atom_id res chain seq x y z
N MET A 1 -7.03 1.65 -31.53
CA MET A 1 -8.17 0.93 -30.93
C MET A 1 -7.91 0.81 -29.44
N PHE A 2 -8.66 1.55 -28.62
CA PHE A 2 -8.66 1.53 -27.14
C PHE A 2 -7.28 1.56 -26.44
N GLY A 3 -6.62 2.72 -26.48
CA GLY A 3 -5.53 3.00 -25.54
C GLY A 3 -6.15 3.32 -24.20
N LEU A 4 -6.13 2.38 -23.25
CA LEU A 4 -6.46 2.68 -21.86
C LEU A 4 -5.45 3.71 -21.35
N GLY A 5 -5.84 4.98 -21.37
CA GLY A 5 -5.02 6.06 -20.90
C GLY A 5 -5.02 6.10 -19.38
N ILE A 6 -4.12 6.93 -18.83
CA ILE A 6 -4.10 7.26 -17.41
C ILE A 6 -5.47 7.82 -16.97
N GLN A 7 -6.17 8.53 -17.87
CA GLN A 7 -7.49 9.11 -17.62
C GLN A 7 -8.56 8.03 -17.37
N GLU A 8 -8.68 7.02 -18.23
CA GLU A 8 -9.62 5.91 -18.07
C GLU A 8 -9.27 5.08 -16.82
N LEU A 9 -7.99 4.83 -16.58
CA LEU A 9 -7.54 4.10 -15.39
C LEU A 9 -7.94 4.83 -14.10
N LEU A 10 -7.81 6.16 -14.06
CA LEU A 10 -8.23 6.98 -12.93
C LEU A 10 -9.74 6.90 -12.68
N ILE A 11 -10.56 6.93 -13.73
CA ILE A 11 -12.01 6.79 -13.62
C ILE A 11 -12.38 5.42 -13.02
N ILE A 12 -11.76 4.35 -13.51
CA ILE A 12 -11.97 3.00 -12.98
C ILE A 12 -11.52 2.93 -11.51
N LEU A 13 -10.37 3.53 -11.19
CA LEU A 13 -9.85 3.58 -9.82
C LEU A 13 -10.81 4.31 -8.87
N VAL A 14 -11.40 5.42 -9.29
CA VAL A 14 -12.40 6.14 -8.50
C VAL A 14 -13.64 5.29 -8.25
N ILE A 15 -14.16 4.60 -9.27
CA ILE A 15 -15.31 3.70 -9.11
C ILE A 15 -14.96 2.55 -8.15
N ALA A 16 -13.78 1.95 -8.29
CA ALA A 16 -13.30 0.91 -7.40
C ALA A 16 -13.14 1.43 -5.96
N LEU A 17 -12.62 2.65 -5.78
CA LEU A 17 -12.50 3.30 -4.47
C LEU A 17 -13.87 3.57 -3.83
N VAL A 18 -14.91 3.85 -4.61
CA VAL A 18 -16.28 4.01 -4.08
C VAL A 18 -16.87 2.66 -3.65
N LEU A 19 -16.68 1.60 -4.44
CA LEU A 19 -17.19 0.26 -4.14
C LEU A 19 -16.46 -0.40 -2.96
N PHE A 20 -15.13 -0.36 -2.96
CA PHE A 20 -14.30 -1.01 -1.96
C PHE A 20 -13.95 -0.07 -0.79
N GLY A 21 -14.00 1.24 -0.99
CA GLY A 21 -13.56 2.23 -0.02
C GLY A 21 -12.06 2.52 -0.09
N PRO A 22 -11.62 3.78 0.17
CA PRO A 22 -10.21 4.18 0.08
C PRO A 22 -9.29 3.52 1.10
N GLY A 23 -9.83 2.97 2.19
CA GLY A 23 -9.04 2.24 3.18
C GLY A 23 -8.71 0.80 2.80
N LYS A 24 -9.50 0.15 1.93
CA LYS A 24 -9.32 -1.27 1.58
C LYS A 24 -8.15 -1.49 0.63
N LEU A 25 -7.97 -0.61 -0.36
CA LEU A 25 -6.84 -0.70 -1.31
C LEU A 25 -5.46 -0.69 -0.63
N PRO A 26 -5.12 0.28 0.25
CA PRO A 26 -3.83 0.25 0.95
C PRO A 26 -3.72 -0.93 1.91
N GLN A 27 -4.81 -1.34 2.58
CA GLN A 27 -4.80 -2.50 3.46
C GLN A 27 -4.43 -3.81 2.72
N ILE A 28 -5.00 -4.02 1.53
CA ILE A 28 -4.68 -5.16 0.67
C ILE A 28 -3.28 -5.01 0.08
N GLY A 29 -2.91 -3.79 -0.34
CA GLY A 29 -1.60 -3.46 -0.90
C GLY A 29 -0.44 -3.70 0.07
N SER A 30 -0.58 -3.36 1.35
CA SER A 30 0.43 -3.63 2.38
C SER A 30 0.67 -5.13 2.56
N GLY A 31 -0.41 -5.94 2.57
CA GLY A 31 -0.30 -7.40 2.66
C GLY A 31 0.33 -8.03 1.43
N LEU A 32 -0.13 -7.64 0.23
CA LEU A 32 0.41 -8.13 -1.03
C LEU A 32 1.86 -7.68 -1.24
N GLY A 33 2.20 -6.45 -0.88
CA GLY A 33 3.56 -5.91 -0.97
C GLY A 33 4.54 -6.65 -0.06
N LYS A 34 4.12 -7.01 1.15
CA LYS A 34 4.92 -7.84 2.05
C LYS A 34 5.13 -9.23 1.46
N ALA A 35 4.09 -9.86 0.94
CA ALA A 35 4.17 -11.19 0.31
C ALA A 35 5.08 -11.18 -0.94
N ILE A 36 4.97 -10.17 -1.81
CA ILE A 36 5.85 -10.01 -2.98
C ILE A 36 7.31 -9.78 -2.53
N ARG A 37 7.53 -8.98 -1.48
CA ARG A 37 8.88 -8.74 -0.94
C ARG A 37 9.50 -10.02 -0.42
N ASP A 38 8.74 -10.80 0.34
CA ASP A 38 9.22 -12.06 0.93
C ASP A 38 9.42 -13.14 -0.15
N PHE A 39 8.54 -13.19 -1.16
CA PHE A 39 8.70 -14.03 -2.35
C PHE A 39 9.98 -13.68 -3.11
N LYS A 40 10.21 -12.39 -3.39
CA LYS A 40 11.44 -11.93 -4.07
C LYS A 40 12.70 -12.27 -3.27
N LYS A 41 12.68 -12.13 -1.95
CA LYS A 41 13.80 -12.52 -1.07
C LYS A 41 14.12 -14.01 -1.16
N GLY A 42 13.10 -14.86 -1.15
CA GLY A 42 13.27 -16.31 -1.29
C GLY A 42 13.81 -16.74 -2.66
N LEU A 43 13.41 -16.03 -3.73
CA LEU A 43 13.90 -16.28 -5.09
C LEU A 43 15.30 -15.73 -5.36
N SER A 44 15.69 -14.62 -4.71
CA SER A 44 16.97 -13.94 -4.97
C SER A 44 18.14 -14.40 -4.10
N GLY A 45 17.98 -15.47 -3.30
CA GLY A 45 19.08 -16.15 -2.61
C GLY A 45 20.10 -15.21 -1.95
N ASP A 46 19.75 -14.68 -0.78
CA ASP A 46 20.65 -14.01 0.18
C ASP A 46 21.46 -12.76 -0.27
N ALA A 47 21.29 -12.23 -1.49
CA ALA A 47 22.13 -11.13 -1.99
C ALA A 47 21.46 -9.73 -2.02
N ALA A 48 20.45 -9.46 -1.20
CA ALA A 48 19.86 -8.12 -1.13
C ALA A 48 19.41 -7.75 0.29
N GLU A 49 20.38 -7.52 1.18
CA GLU A 49 20.18 -6.60 2.29
C GLU A 49 19.90 -5.19 1.72
N GLY A 50 18.76 -4.64 2.10
CA GLY A 50 18.24 -3.41 1.51
C GLY A 50 16.87 -3.13 2.09
N ASP A 51 16.88 -2.58 3.29
CA ASP A 51 15.75 -2.07 4.04
C ASP A 51 14.84 -1.14 3.21
N SER A 52 13.55 -1.16 3.54
CA SER A 52 12.61 -0.04 3.40
C SER A 52 11.30 -0.47 4.02
N GLN A 53 11.17 -0.12 5.30
CA GLN A 53 9.95 0.11 6.04
C GLN A 53 8.93 0.86 5.15
N ALA A 54 7.85 0.19 4.72
CA ALA A 54 6.77 0.83 3.97
C ALA A 54 5.48 0.77 4.78
N GLY A 55 5.24 1.87 5.50
CA GLY A 55 3.91 2.32 5.89
C GLY A 55 3.36 1.76 7.20
N ASP A 56 3.91 2.20 8.33
CA ASP A 56 3.14 2.28 9.57
C ASP A 56 2.00 3.29 9.34
N GLY A 57 0.76 2.80 9.44
CA GLY A 57 -0.42 3.60 9.21
C GLY A 57 -0.50 4.77 10.18
N ALA A 58 -0.65 5.97 9.64
CA ALA A 58 -1.07 7.14 10.38
C ALA A 58 -2.36 6.87 11.17
N LYS A 59 -2.24 6.81 12.50
CA LYS A 59 -3.19 7.20 13.58
C LYS A 59 -3.19 6.20 14.74
N LYS A 60 -2.49 6.53 15.81
CA LYS A 60 -2.98 6.25 17.16
C LYS A 60 -2.71 7.45 18.05
N ASP A 61 -3.81 8.05 18.49
CA ASP A 61 -3.98 9.09 19.49
C ASP A 61 -2.83 9.28 20.50
N SER A 62 -2.14 10.43 20.42
CA SER A 62 -1.47 11.06 21.57
C SER A 62 -2.16 12.37 21.96
N SER A 63 -3.50 12.40 21.91
CA SER A 63 -4.28 13.31 22.76
C SER A 63 -4.51 12.64 24.12
N LYS A 64 -3.55 12.66 25.04
CA LYS A 64 -3.89 12.67 26.49
C LYS A 64 -2.82 13.08 27.51
N GLU A 65 -1.62 13.50 27.17
CA GLU A 65 -0.67 13.92 28.21
C GLU A 65 -0.18 15.35 27.93
N LEU A 66 -0.93 16.32 28.47
CA LEU A 66 -0.43 17.65 28.77
C LEU A 66 0.59 17.53 29.92
N PRO A 67 1.82 18.01 29.76
CA PRO A 67 2.66 18.41 30.87
C PRO A 67 2.58 19.94 31.00
N ARG A 68 1.76 20.45 31.94
CA ARG A 68 2.08 21.51 32.93
C ARG A 68 0.96 21.57 33.96
#